data_AF-A0A1D2J994-F1
#
_entry.id   AF-A0A1D2J994-F1
#
_cell.length_a   1.000
_cell.length_b   1.000
_cell.length_c   1.000
_cell.angle_alpha   90.00
_cell.angle_beta   90.00
_cell.angle_gamma   90.00
#
_symmetry.space_group_name_H-M   'P 1'
#
loop_
_entity.id
_entity.type
_entity.pdbx_description
1 polymer ?
#
loop_
_entity_poly.entity_id
_entity_poly.type
_entity_poly.pdbx_seq_one_letter_code
_entity_poly.pdbx_strand_id
1 'polypeptide(L)'
;MSSSVYLSLPPSSFFKFPPSPLPETIPPPTVAKPTWYQPFNIPADLYRKALAPQVPLTIAALYATSVVLMNRVNKKRGYKPWALSKTTAFKAFVILHNVFLAVYSAWTFAGMIRAFYHTWPERGEKYNVVRVADALCKINGPRGLGNAAFYDPAQKKWTMISPEYKLGPGGVPDSTDVGRLWNEGLAFLGWIFYLSKFYEVLDTAIILAKGKRSSTLQTYHHAGAMMCMWAGIRYMATPIWIFPLFNSAIHAMMYLYYTLTALSIRVPVAIKRSLTSLQITQFVFGSTLAACYILISYTFPIGVPRSVAMTSLTSAISDAVTAVAVAPNDTVGGMSPWLKKLALRAAGAEGVAEHVLNSNGELFGVDGRQAVQALLAKQETRYVLEPRTFTCLDTSGQTFALSLNILYLLPLTFLFVRFFVRSYLRRTSQGAKHPTHAHAAEKAGIDALKGVTREIRNAVIEMHGDDGSALETDSGIGTPHPEAYEANVDDIMTYKQLKAERKEAAIDKHPSPPQLAHPSSAESTPQPVRMNRVAGSSQGWQRSHSLQD
;
A
#
# COMPACT_ATOMS: atom_id res chain seq x y z
N MET A 1 11.42 32.79 -10.27
CA MET A 1 10.35 32.24 -9.41
C MET A 1 10.73 30.81 -9.06
N SER A 2 10.79 30.48 -7.76
CA SER A 2 11.43 29.23 -7.30
C SER A 2 10.41 28.10 -7.16
N SER A 3 10.73 26.92 -7.71
CA SER A 3 9.99 25.69 -7.45
C SER A 3 10.50 25.05 -6.15
N SER A 4 9.62 24.57 -5.29
CA SER A 4 10.00 24.01 -3.98
C SER A 4 9.04 22.92 -3.54
N VAL A 5 9.53 22.04 -2.66
CA VAL A 5 8.72 21.06 -1.92
C VAL A 5 8.86 21.40 -0.45
N TYR A 6 7.74 21.43 0.27
CA TYR A 6 7.71 21.76 1.69
C TYR A 6 6.58 21.01 2.41
N LEU A 7 6.61 21.06 3.74
CA LEU A 7 5.58 20.46 4.57
C LEU A 7 4.53 21.50 4.92
N SER A 8 3.26 21.22 4.63
CA SER A 8 2.12 22.02 5.05
C SER A 8 0.91 21.12 5.31
N LEU A 9 0.11 21.50 6.30
CA LEU A 9 -1.13 20.79 6.60
C LEU A 9 -2.15 21.03 5.48
N PRO A 10 -2.91 20.00 5.07
CA PRO A 10 -3.96 20.18 4.08
C PRO A 10 -5.13 20.94 4.72
N PRO A 11 -6.02 21.55 3.90
CA PRO A 11 -7.20 22.23 4.40
C PRO A 11 -8.04 21.36 5.33
N SER A 12 -8.57 21.94 6.41
CA SER A 12 -9.42 21.22 7.38
C SER A 12 -10.65 20.58 6.74
N SER A 13 -11.13 21.14 5.63
CA SER A 13 -12.23 20.59 4.82
C SER A 13 -11.95 19.18 4.29
N PHE A 14 -10.68 18.77 4.17
CA PHE A 14 -10.30 17.43 3.72
C PHE A 14 -10.45 16.37 4.81
N PHE A 15 -10.60 16.75 6.08
CA PHE A 15 -10.82 15.81 7.20
C PHE A 15 -12.31 15.56 7.50
N LYS A 16 -13.21 15.92 6.57
CA LYS A 16 -14.65 15.71 6.71
C LYS A 16 -15.02 14.22 6.77
N PHE A 17 -15.86 13.86 7.74
CA PHE A 17 -16.49 12.54 7.86
C PHE A 17 -18.02 12.66 7.88
N PRO A 18 -18.79 11.83 7.14
CA PRO A 18 -18.32 10.84 6.16
C PRO A 18 -17.59 11.50 4.97
N PRO A 19 -16.61 10.81 4.37
CA PRO A 19 -15.88 11.32 3.21
C PRO A 19 -16.80 11.54 2.01
N SER A 20 -16.40 12.45 1.11
CA SER A 20 -17.11 12.67 -0.15
C SER A 20 -17.09 11.40 -1.01
N PRO A 21 -18.23 10.97 -1.59
CA PRO A 21 -18.24 9.86 -2.54
C PRO A 21 -17.63 10.23 -3.90
N LEU A 22 -17.42 11.53 -4.17
CA LEU A 22 -16.77 12.01 -5.39
C LEU A 22 -15.27 12.26 -5.16
N PRO A 23 -14.42 12.02 -6.19
CA PRO A 23 -14.77 11.49 -7.50
C PRO A 23 -15.16 10.00 -7.48
N GLU A 24 -15.88 9.58 -8.51
CA GLU A 24 -16.03 8.15 -8.79
C GLU A 24 -14.68 7.54 -9.15
N THR A 25 -14.48 6.27 -8.80
CA THR A 25 -13.24 5.57 -9.12
C THR A 25 -13.12 5.35 -10.62
N ILE A 26 -11.96 5.66 -11.17
CA ILE A 26 -11.66 5.47 -12.59
C ILE A 26 -11.20 4.01 -12.80
N PRO A 27 -11.87 3.24 -13.67
CA PRO A 27 -11.44 1.87 -13.97
C PRO A 27 -10.10 1.87 -14.73
N PRO A 28 -9.38 0.73 -14.75
CA PRO A 28 -8.13 0.63 -15.50
C PRO A 28 -8.35 0.81 -17.00
N PRO A 29 -7.33 1.27 -17.74
CA PRO A 29 -7.36 1.34 -19.19
C PRO A 29 -7.72 0.01 -19.85
N THR A 30 -8.49 0.05 -20.94
CA THR A 30 -8.74 -1.16 -21.75
C THR A 30 -7.58 -1.39 -22.70
N VAL A 31 -6.96 -2.57 -22.65
CA VAL A 31 -5.91 -2.96 -23.58
C VAL A 31 -6.49 -3.77 -24.73
N ALA A 32 -6.07 -3.47 -25.97
CA ALA A 32 -6.51 -4.22 -27.15
C ALA A 32 -5.93 -5.65 -27.20
N LYS A 33 -4.73 -5.84 -26.65
CA LYS A 33 -4.07 -7.15 -26.53
C LYS A 33 -3.66 -7.39 -25.08
N PRO A 34 -3.87 -8.61 -24.54
CA PRO A 34 -3.34 -9.01 -23.24
C PRO A 34 -1.85 -8.73 -23.12
N THR A 35 -1.44 -8.15 -22.00
CA THR A 35 -0.03 -8.00 -21.63
C THR A 35 0.26 -8.89 -20.42
N TRP A 36 1.54 -9.09 -20.11
CA TRP A 36 1.90 -9.89 -18.95
C TRP A 36 1.47 -9.25 -17.62
N TYR A 37 1.36 -7.92 -17.54
CA TYR A 37 0.96 -7.18 -16.32
C TYR A 37 -0.53 -6.82 -16.31
N GLN A 38 -1.20 -6.85 -17.47
CA GLN A 38 -2.64 -6.74 -17.62
C GLN A 38 -3.14 -7.80 -18.62
N PRO A 39 -3.32 -9.05 -18.16
CA PRO A 39 -3.69 -10.17 -19.03
C PRO A 39 -5.14 -10.13 -19.52
N PHE A 40 -6.00 -9.33 -18.89
CA PHE A 40 -7.40 -9.20 -19.28
C PHE A 40 -7.92 -7.80 -18.94
N ASN A 41 -9.04 -7.42 -19.57
CA ASN A 41 -9.75 -6.19 -19.27
C ASN A 41 -10.79 -6.42 -18.17
N ILE A 42 -10.94 -5.45 -17.28
CA ILE A 42 -11.94 -5.49 -16.21
C ILE A 42 -13.14 -4.64 -16.65
N PRO A 43 -14.36 -5.21 -16.72
CA PRO A 43 -15.55 -4.42 -17.00
C PRO A 43 -15.75 -3.32 -15.96
N ALA A 44 -16.00 -2.08 -16.40
CA ALA A 44 -16.14 -0.92 -15.52
C ALA A 44 -17.24 -1.12 -14.46
N ASP A 45 -18.35 -1.75 -14.83
CA ASP A 45 -19.45 -2.05 -13.90
C ASP A 45 -19.02 -3.01 -12.79
N LEU A 46 -18.27 -4.06 -13.13
CA LEU A 46 -17.76 -5.01 -12.15
C LEU A 46 -16.76 -4.32 -11.22
N TYR A 47 -15.87 -3.51 -11.78
CA TYR A 47 -14.88 -2.73 -11.04
C TYR A 47 -15.54 -1.86 -9.97
N ARG A 48 -16.59 -1.11 -10.36
CA ARG A 48 -17.35 -0.22 -9.48
C ARG A 48 -18.18 -0.97 -8.45
N LYS A 49 -18.89 -2.04 -8.86
CA LYS A 49 -19.70 -2.87 -7.95
C LYS A 49 -18.85 -3.52 -6.86
N ALA A 50 -17.67 -4.03 -7.21
CA ALA A 50 -16.75 -4.60 -6.23
C ALA A 50 -16.26 -3.57 -5.20
N LEU A 51 -16.19 -2.29 -5.58
CA LEU A 51 -15.79 -1.19 -4.71
C LEU A 51 -16.96 -0.53 -3.97
N ALA A 52 -18.17 -1.10 -4.03
CA ALA A 52 -19.27 -0.65 -3.20
C ALA A 52 -18.94 -0.92 -1.72
N PRO A 53 -19.13 0.04 -0.79
CA PRO A 53 -18.72 -0.08 0.62
C PRO A 53 -19.32 -1.31 1.32
N GLN A 54 -20.48 -1.77 0.87
CA GLN A 54 -21.16 -2.95 1.39
C GLN A 54 -20.32 -4.22 1.21
N VAL A 55 -19.58 -4.35 0.10
CA VAL A 55 -18.80 -5.56 -0.21
C VAL A 55 -17.73 -5.84 0.84
N PRO A 56 -16.74 -4.96 1.09
CA PRO A 56 -15.71 -5.23 2.09
C PRO A 56 -16.27 -5.27 3.52
N LEU A 57 -17.27 -4.43 3.84
CA LEU A 57 -17.86 -4.41 5.18
C LEU A 57 -18.57 -5.73 5.51
N THR A 58 -19.41 -6.23 4.60
CA THR A 58 -20.15 -7.48 4.81
C THR A 58 -19.20 -8.66 4.87
N ILE A 59 -18.25 -8.77 3.94
CA ILE A 59 -17.30 -9.90 3.92
C ILE A 59 -16.39 -9.88 5.15
N ALA A 60 -15.87 -8.71 5.57
CA ALA A 60 -15.04 -8.60 6.77
C ALA A 60 -15.81 -8.97 8.04
N ALA A 61 -17.08 -8.54 8.17
CA ALA A 61 -17.93 -8.87 9.30
C ALA A 61 -18.27 -10.38 9.35
N LEU A 62 -18.61 -10.97 8.20
CA LEU A 62 -18.85 -12.41 8.07
C LEU A 62 -17.59 -13.21 8.39
N TYR A 63 -16.43 -12.78 7.89
CA TYR A 63 -15.14 -13.39 8.19
C TYR A 63 -14.85 -13.35 9.70
N ALA A 64 -14.89 -12.18 10.33
CA ALA A 64 -14.59 -12.03 11.75
C ALA A 64 -15.54 -12.89 12.61
N THR A 65 -16.84 -12.86 12.32
CA THR A 65 -17.85 -13.67 13.01
C THR A 65 -17.59 -15.16 12.84
N SER A 66 -17.28 -15.60 11.62
CA SER A 66 -16.97 -17.00 11.32
C SER A 66 -15.73 -17.48 12.07
N VAL A 67 -14.69 -16.66 12.14
CA VAL A 67 -13.46 -16.99 12.88
C VAL A 67 -13.71 -17.11 14.38
N VAL A 68 -14.48 -16.19 14.96
CA VAL A 68 -14.85 -16.25 16.38
C VAL A 68 -15.65 -17.52 16.68
N LEU A 69 -16.65 -17.82 15.86
CA LEU A 69 -17.47 -19.03 16.02
C LEU A 69 -16.63 -20.30 15.88
N MET A 70 -15.83 -20.41 14.82
CA MET A 70 -15.02 -21.59 14.56
C MET A 70 -13.92 -21.78 15.61
N ASN A 71 -13.35 -20.70 16.14
CA ASN A 71 -12.44 -20.78 17.28
C ASN A 71 -13.13 -21.35 18.53
N ARG A 72 -14.38 -20.97 18.81
CA ARG A 72 -15.18 -21.55 19.91
C ARG A 72 -15.44 -23.04 19.67
N VAL A 73 -15.78 -23.44 18.45
CA VAL A 73 -15.99 -24.84 18.06
C VAL A 73 -14.70 -25.66 18.24
N ASN A 74 -13.58 -25.18 17.71
CA ASN A 74 -12.28 -25.84 17.86
C ASN A 74 -11.87 -25.95 19.34
N LYS A 75 -12.13 -24.93 20.17
CA LYS A 75 -11.91 -24.99 21.62
C LYS A 75 -12.75 -26.09 22.27
N LYS A 76 -14.05 -26.16 21.98
CA LYS A 76 -14.96 -27.22 22.49
C LYS A 76 -14.51 -28.62 22.07
N ARG A 77 -13.93 -28.77 20.87
CA ARG A 77 -13.38 -30.03 20.35
C ARG A 77 -11.98 -30.38 20.89
N GLY A 78 -11.40 -29.57 21.78
CA GLY A 78 -10.04 -29.75 22.27
C GLY A 78 -8.97 -29.60 21.18
N TYR A 79 -9.20 -28.72 20.19
CA TYR A 79 -8.28 -28.40 19.09
C TYR A 79 -7.85 -29.60 18.22
N LYS A 80 -8.72 -30.61 18.12
CA LYS A 80 -8.49 -31.77 17.24
C LYS A 80 -8.65 -31.38 15.76
N PRO A 81 -7.72 -31.79 14.86
CA PRO A 81 -7.83 -31.52 13.43
C PRO A 81 -9.11 -32.09 12.81
N TRP A 82 -9.69 -31.39 11.83
CA TRP A 82 -10.88 -31.87 11.11
C TRP A 82 -10.51 -33.00 10.15
N ALA A 83 -11.47 -33.89 9.85
CA ALA A 83 -11.25 -35.02 8.94
C ALA A 83 -10.74 -34.57 7.57
N LEU A 84 -11.33 -33.49 7.03
CA LEU A 84 -10.91 -32.85 5.78
C LEU A 84 -9.40 -32.52 5.78
N SER A 85 -8.89 -31.98 6.90
CA SER A 85 -7.50 -31.52 7.00
C SER A 85 -6.44 -32.63 6.92
N LYS A 86 -6.86 -33.90 7.08
CA LYS A 86 -5.98 -35.07 7.05
C LYS A 86 -5.84 -35.67 5.65
N THR A 87 -6.74 -35.32 4.73
CA THR A 87 -6.76 -35.86 3.37
C THR A 87 -5.53 -35.42 2.57
N THR A 88 -5.11 -36.23 1.61
CA THR A 88 -4.04 -35.88 0.65
C THR A 88 -4.45 -34.70 -0.21
N ALA A 89 -5.72 -34.64 -0.62
CA ALA A 89 -6.31 -33.52 -1.34
C ALA A 89 -6.14 -32.19 -0.58
N PHE A 90 -6.40 -32.16 0.74
CA PHE A 90 -6.20 -30.96 1.54
C PHE A 90 -4.72 -30.55 1.64
N LYS A 91 -3.79 -31.52 1.75
CA LYS A 91 -2.35 -31.21 1.74
C LYS A 91 -1.92 -30.62 0.40
N ALA A 92 -2.36 -31.21 -0.71
CA ALA A 92 -2.11 -30.69 -2.06
C ALA A 92 -2.69 -29.29 -2.24
N PHE A 93 -3.92 -29.06 -1.79
CA PHE A 93 -4.56 -27.75 -1.77
C PHE A 93 -3.72 -26.71 -1.02
N VAL A 94 -3.24 -27.01 0.19
CA VAL A 94 -2.41 -26.07 0.97
C VAL A 94 -1.11 -25.73 0.24
N ILE A 95 -0.47 -26.70 -0.41
CA ILE A 95 0.76 -26.46 -1.19
C ILE A 95 0.45 -25.57 -2.40
N LEU A 96 -0.54 -25.95 -3.21
CA LEU A 96 -0.95 -25.19 -4.40
C LEU A 96 -1.39 -23.77 -4.05
N HIS A 97 -2.12 -23.60 -2.95
CA HIS A 97 -2.53 -22.30 -2.42
C HIS A 97 -1.33 -21.40 -2.10
N ASN A 98 -0.33 -21.92 -1.38
CA ASN A 98 0.87 -21.14 -1.05
C ASN A 98 1.71 -20.83 -2.31
N VAL A 99 1.84 -21.80 -3.23
CA VAL A 99 2.55 -21.58 -4.52
C VAL A 99 1.84 -20.51 -5.33
N PHE A 100 0.52 -20.59 -5.45
CA PHE A 100 -0.30 -19.61 -6.15
C PHE A 100 -0.09 -18.21 -5.56
N LEU A 101 -0.20 -18.06 -4.23
CA LEU A 101 0.00 -16.77 -3.58
C LEU A 101 1.43 -16.24 -3.72
N ALA A 102 2.45 -17.11 -3.71
CA ALA A 102 3.83 -16.71 -3.93
C ALA A 102 4.05 -16.16 -5.35
N VAL A 103 3.58 -16.90 -6.37
CA VAL A 103 3.69 -16.50 -7.78
C VAL A 103 2.87 -15.24 -8.06
N TYR A 104 1.64 -15.18 -7.58
CA TYR A 104 0.77 -14.02 -7.69
C TYR A 104 1.40 -12.76 -7.07
N SER A 105 1.98 -12.90 -5.88
CA SER A 105 2.62 -11.78 -5.19
C SER A 105 3.87 -11.30 -5.92
N ALA A 106 4.69 -12.23 -6.42
CA ALA A 106 5.86 -11.89 -7.25
C ALA A 106 5.47 -11.20 -8.56
N TRP A 107 4.41 -11.68 -9.21
CA TRP A 107 3.85 -11.07 -10.42
C TRP A 107 3.36 -9.64 -10.15
N THR A 108 2.61 -9.44 -9.06
CA THR A 108 2.12 -8.12 -8.66
C THR A 108 3.29 -7.17 -8.36
N PHE A 109 4.32 -7.64 -7.65
CA PHE A 109 5.52 -6.86 -7.37
C PHE A 109 6.24 -6.43 -8.66
N ALA A 110 6.49 -7.37 -9.57
CA ALA A 110 7.13 -7.08 -10.86
C ALA A 110 6.32 -6.08 -11.69
N GLY A 111 4.99 -6.25 -11.73
CA GLY A 111 4.08 -5.32 -12.40
C GLY A 111 4.13 -3.91 -11.80
N MET A 112 4.17 -3.79 -10.48
CA MET A 112 4.30 -2.50 -9.80
C MET A 112 5.66 -1.85 -10.04
N ILE A 113 6.76 -2.61 -10.05
CA ILE A 113 8.10 -2.09 -10.40
C ILE A 113 8.09 -1.51 -11.82
N ARG A 114 7.46 -2.20 -12.78
CA ARG A 114 7.27 -1.69 -14.15
C ARG A 114 6.48 -0.38 -14.15
N ALA A 115 5.34 -0.33 -13.46
CA ALA A 115 4.50 0.87 -13.39
C ALA A 115 5.25 2.06 -12.78
N PHE A 116 6.07 1.81 -11.75
CA PHE A 116 6.95 2.81 -11.14
C PHE A 116 8.03 3.32 -12.10
N TYR A 117 8.67 2.41 -12.82
CA TYR A 117 9.69 2.76 -13.81
C TYR A 117 9.13 3.72 -14.88
N HIS A 118 7.91 3.47 -15.37
CA HIS A 118 7.25 4.37 -16.31
C HIS A 118 6.66 5.64 -15.67
N THR A 119 6.48 5.69 -14.37
CA THR A 119 6.04 6.92 -13.69
C THR A 119 7.22 7.85 -13.39
N TRP A 120 8.44 7.30 -13.30
CA TRP A 120 9.60 8.06 -12.85
C TRP A 120 9.98 9.20 -13.83
N PRO A 121 10.27 10.42 -13.34
CA PRO A 121 10.72 11.51 -14.20
C PRO A 121 12.07 11.20 -14.88
N GLU A 122 12.28 11.71 -16.10
CA GLU A 122 13.55 11.56 -16.82
C GLU A 122 14.74 12.13 -16.04
N ARG A 123 15.89 11.42 -16.09
CA ARG A 123 17.12 11.79 -15.38
C ARG A 123 17.88 12.85 -16.18
N GLY A 124 17.91 14.11 -15.74
CA GLY A 124 18.76 15.13 -16.37
C GLY A 124 18.45 16.60 -16.09
N GLU A 125 17.26 16.94 -15.57
CA GLU A 125 16.85 18.34 -15.40
C GLU A 125 17.08 18.88 -13.97
N LYS A 126 17.40 20.18 -13.87
CA LYS A 126 17.69 20.94 -12.62
C LYS A 126 16.55 20.94 -11.58
N TYR A 127 15.38 20.36 -11.87
CA TYR A 127 14.17 20.43 -11.05
C TYR A 127 13.62 19.05 -10.62
N ASN A 128 14.51 18.08 -10.40
CA ASN A 128 14.14 16.68 -10.20
C ASN A 128 13.16 16.44 -9.02
N VAL A 129 13.36 17.10 -7.87
CA VAL A 129 12.58 16.80 -6.65
C VAL A 129 11.09 17.17 -6.79
N VAL A 130 10.78 18.33 -7.38
CA VAL A 130 9.38 18.75 -7.59
C VAL A 130 8.68 17.86 -8.61
N ARG A 131 9.39 17.41 -9.66
CA ARG A 131 8.85 16.45 -10.63
C ARG A 131 8.55 15.10 -9.99
N VAL A 132 9.44 14.62 -9.11
CA VAL A 132 9.21 13.39 -8.34
C VAL A 132 8.02 13.56 -7.40
N ALA A 133 7.93 14.67 -6.67
CA ALA A 133 6.80 14.96 -5.81
C ALA A 133 5.48 14.98 -6.61
N ASP A 134 5.44 15.69 -7.73
CA ASP A 134 4.26 15.75 -8.61
C ASP A 134 3.87 14.38 -9.18
N ALA A 135 4.83 13.58 -9.65
CA ALA A 135 4.61 12.24 -10.19
C ALA A 135 4.10 11.26 -9.11
N LEU A 136 4.64 11.37 -7.90
CA LEU A 136 4.22 10.53 -6.77
C LEU A 136 2.89 11.00 -6.18
N CYS A 137 2.61 12.30 -6.17
CA CYS A 137 1.42 12.88 -5.53
C CYS A 137 0.18 12.86 -6.43
N LYS A 138 0.36 13.03 -7.74
CA LYS A 138 -0.74 13.01 -8.71
C LYS A 138 -0.61 11.78 -9.61
N ILE A 139 -1.53 10.83 -9.46
CA ILE A 139 -1.44 9.52 -10.10
C ILE A 139 -2.19 9.42 -11.44
N ASN A 140 -2.97 10.44 -11.82
CA ASN A 140 -3.81 10.46 -13.03
C ASN A 140 -3.32 11.49 -14.05
N GLY A 141 -3.48 11.17 -15.33
CA GLY A 141 -3.11 12.02 -16.47
C GLY A 141 -1.73 11.68 -17.08
N PRO A 142 -1.26 12.48 -18.05
CA PRO A 142 0.01 12.25 -18.74
C PRO A 142 1.25 12.51 -17.87
N ARG A 143 2.38 11.91 -18.28
CA ARG A 143 3.71 12.18 -17.70
C ARG A 143 4.08 13.66 -17.83
N GLY A 144 4.80 14.17 -16.84
CA GLY A 144 5.39 15.51 -16.86
C GLY A 144 4.77 16.45 -15.83
N LEU A 145 5.59 17.41 -15.38
CA LEU A 145 5.21 18.37 -14.35
C LEU A 145 4.05 19.24 -14.83
N GLY A 146 2.96 19.29 -14.05
CA GLY A 146 1.78 20.10 -14.38
C GLY A 146 0.83 19.48 -15.41
N ASN A 147 1.16 18.31 -15.96
CA ASN A 147 0.26 17.54 -16.85
C ASN A 147 -0.76 16.68 -16.10
N ALA A 148 -0.66 16.61 -14.76
CA ALA A 148 -1.58 15.83 -13.94
C ALA A 148 -3.04 16.23 -14.12
N ALA A 149 -3.92 15.24 -14.20
CA ALA A 149 -5.33 15.42 -13.97
C ALA A 149 -5.64 15.25 -12.48
N PHE A 150 -6.24 16.26 -11.87
CA PHE A 150 -6.64 16.23 -10.46
C PHE A 150 -8.09 16.68 -10.31
N TYR A 151 -8.71 16.31 -9.20
CA TYR A 151 -10.12 16.59 -8.96
C TYR A 151 -10.27 17.84 -8.11
N ASP A 152 -11.05 18.81 -8.58
CA ASP A 152 -11.40 20.00 -7.81
C ASP A 152 -12.69 19.75 -7.01
N PRO A 153 -12.62 19.64 -5.67
CA PRO A 153 -13.80 19.40 -4.85
C PRO A 153 -14.75 20.61 -4.78
N ALA A 154 -14.28 21.83 -5.01
CA ALA A 154 -15.11 23.03 -5.02
C ALA A 154 -15.96 23.10 -6.29
N GLN A 155 -15.36 22.78 -7.44
CA GLN A 155 -16.05 22.76 -8.74
C GLN A 155 -16.72 21.42 -9.07
N LYS A 156 -16.46 20.38 -8.26
CA LYS A 156 -16.95 19.01 -8.44
C LYS A 156 -16.64 18.40 -9.82
N LYS A 157 -15.46 18.69 -10.36
CA LYS A 157 -15.02 18.18 -11.67
C LYS A 157 -13.53 17.90 -11.69
N TRP A 158 -13.09 17.09 -12.62
CA TRP A 158 -11.68 16.97 -12.93
C TRP A 158 -11.19 18.22 -13.66
N THR A 159 -9.94 18.56 -13.42
CA THR A 159 -9.26 19.70 -14.03
C THR A 159 -7.83 19.33 -14.39
N MET A 160 -7.33 19.99 -15.44
CA MET A 160 -5.94 19.90 -15.88
C MET A 160 -5.44 21.33 -16.14
N ILE A 161 -4.18 21.57 -15.81
CA ILE A 161 -3.56 22.90 -15.99
C ILE A 161 -2.88 23.02 -17.33
N SER A 162 -2.29 21.92 -17.82
CA SER A 162 -1.57 21.92 -19.09
C SER A 162 -2.51 22.25 -20.25
N PRO A 163 -2.20 23.24 -21.09
CA PRO A 163 -3.01 23.59 -22.25
C PRO A 163 -2.87 22.57 -23.39
N GLU A 164 -1.81 21.75 -23.36
CA GLU A 164 -1.49 20.75 -24.39
C GLU A 164 -2.38 19.51 -24.28
N TYR A 165 -2.77 19.15 -23.06
CA TYR A 165 -3.54 17.95 -22.77
C TYR A 165 -4.98 18.32 -22.40
N LYS A 166 -5.91 17.41 -22.68
CA LYS A 166 -7.33 17.57 -22.34
C LYS A 166 -7.83 16.36 -21.60
N LEU A 167 -8.87 16.55 -20.79
CA LEU A 167 -9.59 15.45 -20.18
C LEU A 167 -10.27 14.61 -21.26
N GLY A 168 -10.42 13.32 -20.98
CA GLY A 168 -11.13 12.38 -21.84
C GLY A 168 -12.64 12.61 -21.85
N PRO A 169 -13.38 11.76 -22.58
CA PRO A 169 -14.83 11.83 -22.68
C PRO A 169 -15.51 11.84 -21.30
N GLY A 170 -16.47 12.75 -21.10
CA GLY A 170 -17.17 12.91 -19.82
C GLY A 170 -16.42 13.75 -18.78
N GLY A 171 -15.31 14.39 -19.15
CA GLY A 171 -14.57 15.29 -18.26
C GLY A 171 -13.86 14.56 -17.12
N VAL A 172 -13.33 13.38 -17.42
CA VAL A 172 -12.52 12.54 -16.52
C VAL A 172 -11.12 12.33 -17.12
N PRO A 173 -10.10 11.93 -16.34
CA PRO A 173 -8.78 11.60 -16.88
C PRO A 173 -8.88 10.58 -18.01
N ASP A 174 -8.13 10.78 -19.09
CA ASP A 174 -8.21 9.90 -20.24
C ASP A 174 -7.56 8.55 -19.90
N SER A 175 -8.25 7.46 -20.25
CA SER A 175 -7.72 6.11 -20.05
C SER A 175 -6.52 5.79 -20.94
N THR A 176 -6.29 6.57 -22.00
CA THR A 176 -5.15 6.43 -22.92
C THR A 176 -3.92 7.20 -22.46
N ASP A 177 -4.04 8.06 -21.44
CA ASP A 177 -2.90 8.80 -20.89
C ASP A 177 -1.85 7.85 -20.30
N VAL A 178 -0.57 8.12 -20.59
CA VAL A 178 0.56 7.29 -20.17
C VAL A 178 1.53 8.04 -19.26
N GLY A 179 2.26 7.26 -18.44
CA GLY A 179 3.36 7.72 -17.61
C GLY A 179 2.99 8.32 -16.26
N ARG A 180 1.75 8.12 -15.79
CA ARG A 180 1.41 8.23 -14.37
C ARG A 180 0.87 6.92 -13.82
N LEU A 181 1.04 6.76 -12.51
CA LEU A 181 0.97 5.47 -11.83
C LEU A 181 -0.38 4.76 -11.99
N TRP A 182 -1.50 5.50 -12.06
CA TRP A 182 -2.84 4.93 -12.17
C TRP A 182 -2.98 4.09 -13.43
N ASN A 183 -2.81 4.70 -14.61
CA ASN A 183 -2.94 4.03 -15.90
C ASN A 183 -1.75 3.09 -16.20
N GLU A 184 -0.56 3.36 -15.67
CA GLU A 184 0.62 2.49 -15.88
C GLU A 184 0.53 1.13 -15.17
N GLY A 185 -0.38 0.99 -14.20
CA GLY A 185 -0.67 -0.32 -13.61
C GLY A 185 -1.41 -0.30 -12.29
N LEU A 186 -1.40 0.81 -11.53
CA LEU A 186 -1.99 0.83 -10.18
C LEU A 186 -3.51 0.62 -10.20
N ALA A 187 -4.22 1.10 -11.23
CA ALA A 187 -5.65 0.89 -11.36
C ALA A 187 -6.02 -0.60 -11.47
N PHE A 188 -5.24 -1.35 -12.26
CA PHE A 188 -5.45 -2.78 -12.52
C PHE A 188 -4.85 -3.64 -11.38
N LEU A 189 -3.54 -3.53 -11.16
CA LEU A 189 -2.82 -4.32 -10.16
C LEU A 189 -3.30 -4.02 -8.75
N GLY A 190 -3.61 -2.75 -8.44
CA GLY A 190 -4.15 -2.36 -7.15
C GLY A 190 -5.54 -2.95 -6.89
N TRP A 191 -6.38 -3.05 -7.91
CA TRP A 191 -7.70 -3.69 -7.78
C TRP A 191 -7.61 -5.21 -7.66
N ILE A 192 -6.76 -5.87 -8.44
CA ILE A 192 -6.50 -7.31 -8.28
C ILE A 192 -5.90 -7.60 -6.90
N PHE A 193 -5.01 -6.72 -6.41
CA PHE A 193 -4.44 -6.81 -5.06
C PHE A 193 -5.48 -6.55 -3.96
N TYR A 194 -6.46 -5.68 -4.20
CA TYR A 194 -7.63 -5.57 -3.33
C TYR A 194 -8.41 -6.89 -3.28
N LEU A 195 -8.67 -7.52 -4.43
CA LEU A 195 -9.34 -8.82 -4.47
C LEU A 195 -8.56 -9.93 -3.76
N SER A 196 -7.23 -9.90 -3.82
CA SER A 196 -6.38 -10.90 -3.15
C SER A 196 -6.62 -10.94 -1.64
N LYS A 197 -6.99 -9.82 -1.00
CA LYS A 197 -7.25 -9.78 0.45
C LYS A 197 -8.45 -10.62 0.88
N PHE A 198 -9.44 -10.76 0.00
CA PHE A 198 -10.55 -11.69 0.25
C PHE A 198 -10.12 -13.14 0.07
N TYR A 199 -9.26 -13.42 -0.90
CA TYR A 199 -8.72 -14.76 -1.12
C TYR A 199 -7.81 -15.21 0.05
N GLU A 200 -7.01 -14.30 0.62
CA GLU A 200 -6.12 -14.56 1.76
C GLU A 200 -6.85 -15.02 3.03
N VAL A 201 -8.18 -14.85 3.13
CA VAL A 201 -9.01 -15.45 4.20
C VAL A 201 -8.87 -16.97 4.25
N LEU A 202 -8.55 -17.61 3.11
CA LEU A 202 -8.29 -19.05 3.05
C LEU A 202 -7.13 -19.47 3.96
N ASP A 203 -6.14 -18.61 4.24
CA ASP A 203 -5.08 -18.90 5.22
C ASP A 203 -5.68 -19.15 6.60
N THR A 204 -6.66 -18.34 6.98
CA THR A 204 -7.37 -18.49 8.24
C THR A 204 -8.24 -19.74 8.24
N ALA A 205 -8.92 -20.02 7.13
CA ALA A 205 -9.72 -21.24 6.97
C ALA A 205 -8.88 -22.51 7.09
N ILE A 206 -7.68 -22.54 6.49
CA ILE A 206 -6.72 -23.65 6.60
C ILE A 206 -6.31 -23.87 8.06
N ILE A 207 -6.00 -22.81 8.82
CA ILE A 207 -5.61 -22.90 10.24
C ILE A 207 -6.76 -23.50 11.08
N LEU A 208 -7.98 -22.99 10.87
CA LEU A 208 -9.17 -23.46 11.57
C LEU A 208 -9.49 -24.92 11.22
N ALA A 209 -9.38 -25.31 9.94
CA ALA A 209 -9.57 -26.68 9.47
C ALA A 209 -8.54 -27.66 10.07
N LYS A 210 -7.31 -27.20 10.32
CA LYS A 210 -6.28 -27.98 11.03
C LYS A 210 -6.56 -28.10 12.54
N GLY A 211 -7.71 -27.61 13.01
CA GLY A 211 -8.13 -27.66 14.42
C GLY A 211 -7.42 -26.62 15.29
N LYS A 212 -6.63 -25.72 14.69
CA LYS A 212 -5.88 -24.71 15.44
C LYS A 212 -6.75 -23.48 15.69
N ARG A 213 -6.34 -22.65 16.65
CA ARG A 213 -6.94 -21.34 16.90
C ARG A 213 -6.37 -20.32 15.91
N SER A 214 -7.22 -19.59 15.20
CA SER A 214 -6.81 -18.36 14.51
C SER A 214 -6.60 -17.23 15.52
N SER A 215 -5.46 -16.57 15.45
CA SER A 215 -5.10 -15.49 16.38
C SER A 215 -5.93 -14.22 16.12
N THR A 216 -6.07 -13.38 17.14
CA THR A 216 -6.66 -12.04 16.99
C THR A 216 -5.85 -11.20 16.02
N LEU A 217 -4.52 -11.34 16.03
CA LEU A 217 -3.62 -10.69 15.10
C LEU A 217 -3.98 -11.00 13.64
N GLN A 218 -4.15 -12.29 13.32
CA GLN A 218 -4.48 -12.72 11.97
C GLN A 218 -5.87 -12.22 11.54
N THR A 219 -6.84 -12.33 12.43
CA THR A 219 -8.22 -11.88 12.16
C THR A 219 -8.30 -10.36 11.95
N TYR A 220 -7.65 -9.59 12.84
CA TYR A 220 -7.55 -8.14 12.74
C TYR A 220 -6.83 -7.71 11.47
N HIS A 221 -5.72 -8.38 11.14
CA HIS A 221 -4.94 -8.08 9.95
C HIS A 221 -5.76 -8.27 8.67
N HIS A 222 -6.34 -9.46 8.43
CA HIS A 222 -7.07 -9.72 7.18
C HIS A 222 -8.33 -8.86 7.06
N ALA A 223 -9.11 -8.68 8.14
CA ALA A 223 -10.31 -7.84 8.11
C ALA A 223 -9.96 -6.36 7.83
N GLY A 224 -8.97 -5.80 8.54
CA GLY A 224 -8.55 -4.42 8.34
C GLY A 224 -7.89 -4.19 6.98
N ALA A 225 -7.14 -5.17 6.45
CA ALA A 225 -6.52 -5.09 5.13
C ALA A 225 -7.56 -4.97 4.01
N MET A 226 -8.70 -5.67 4.10
CA MET A 226 -9.81 -5.52 3.14
C MET A 226 -10.35 -4.09 3.12
N MET A 227 -10.57 -3.49 4.30
CA MET A 227 -11.09 -2.13 4.43
C MET A 227 -10.10 -1.08 3.96
N CYS A 228 -8.83 -1.23 4.33
CA CYS A 228 -7.74 -0.33 3.94
C CYS A 228 -7.49 -0.33 2.43
N MET A 229 -7.46 -1.52 1.82
CA MET A 229 -7.31 -1.66 0.37
C MET A 229 -8.52 -1.12 -0.37
N TRP A 230 -9.74 -1.40 0.11
CA TRP A 230 -10.96 -0.83 -0.45
C TRP A 230 -10.90 0.69 -0.47
N ALA A 231 -10.64 1.33 0.67
CA ALA A 231 -10.63 2.79 0.77
C ALA A 231 -9.57 3.39 -0.15
N GLY A 232 -8.37 2.80 -0.20
CA GLY A 232 -7.28 3.27 -1.05
C GLY A 232 -7.60 3.25 -2.54
N ILE A 233 -8.18 2.14 -3.04
CA ILE A 233 -8.55 2.03 -4.46
C ILE A 233 -9.81 2.84 -4.76
N ARG A 234 -10.85 2.76 -3.91
CA ARG A 234 -12.13 3.48 -4.08
C ARG A 234 -11.92 4.99 -4.18
N TYR A 235 -11.08 5.57 -3.33
CA TYR A 235 -10.83 7.00 -3.33
C TYR A 235 -9.61 7.40 -4.15
N MET A 236 -8.98 6.46 -4.86
CA MET A 236 -7.75 6.71 -5.63
C MET A 236 -6.71 7.44 -4.78
N ALA A 237 -6.57 6.98 -3.53
CA ALA A 237 -5.68 7.58 -2.55
C ALA A 237 -4.26 7.29 -2.97
N THR A 238 -3.52 8.34 -3.32
CA THR A 238 -2.17 8.27 -3.84
C THR A 238 -1.24 7.25 -3.14
N PRO A 239 -1.07 7.24 -1.80
CA PRO A 239 -0.15 6.31 -1.14
C PRO A 239 -0.58 4.83 -1.20
N ILE A 240 -1.72 4.49 -1.81
CA ILE A 240 -2.18 3.10 -1.91
C ILE A 240 -1.17 2.19 -2.60
N TRP A 241 -0.34 2.71 -3.52
CA TRP A 241 0.69 1.95 -4.22
C TRP A 241 1.71 1.28 -3.30
N ILE A 242 1.92 1.82 -2.09
CA ILE A 242 2.86 1.30 -1.09
C ILE A 242 2.50 -0.16 -0.74
N PHE A 243 1.20 -0.47 -0.71
CA PHE A 243 0.70 -1.82 -0.45
C PHE A 243 1.06 -2.81 -1.57
N PRO A 244 0.54 -2.70 -2.81
CA PRO A 244 0.82 -3.66 -3.87
C PRO A 244 2.30 -3.68 -4.27
N LEU A 245 3.13 -2.67 -3.94
CA LEU A 245 4.57 -2.75 -4.14
C LEU A 245 5.27 -3.49 -2.99
N PHE A 246 5.26 -2.97 -1.77
CA PHE A 246 6.07 -3.54 -0.70
C PHE A 246 5.44 -4.78 -0.07
N ASN A 247 4.11 -4.81 0.11
CA ASN A 247 3.44 -5.97 0.72
C ASN A 247 3.56 -7.19 -0.20
N SER A 248 3.40 -7.03 -1.51
CA SER A 248 3.52 -8.15 -2.46
C SER A 248 4.93 -8.73 -2.49
N ALA A 249 5.99 -7.91 -2.38
CA ALA A 249 7.36 -8.40 -2.25
C ALA A 249 7.55 -9.26 -0.98
N ILE A 250 7.08 -8.78 0.17
CA ILE A 250 7.18 -9.53 1.42
C ILE A 250 6.29 -10.78 1.39
N HIS A 251 5.08 -10.71 0.83
CA HIS A 251 4.18 -11.85 0.69
C HIS A 251 4.76 -12.92 -0.24
N ALA A 252 5.41 -12.53 -1.35
CA ALA A 252 6.10 -13.48 -2.22
C ALA A 252 7.13 -14.30 -1.44
N MET A 253 7.95 -13.64 -0.62
CA MET A 253 8.95 -14.32 0.24
C MET A 253 8.29 -15.15 1.36
N MET A 254 7.22 -14.65 1.98
CA MET A 254 6.51 -15.34 3.06
C MET A 254 5.85 -16.63 2.57
N TYR A 255 5.12 -16.59 1.46
CA TYR A 255 4.45 -17.76 0.89
C TYR A 255 5.44 -18.74 0.27
N LEU A 256 6.57 -18.26 -0.28
CA LEU A 256 7.67 -19.13 -0.67
C LEU A 256 8.20 -19.90 0.56
N TYR A 257 8.43 -19.23 1.69
CA TYR A 257 8.83 -19.88 2.94
C TYR A 257 7.81 -20.92 3.42
N TYR A 258 6.51 -20.62 3.35
CA TYR A 258 5.46 -21.58 3.72
C TYR A 258 5.39 -22.77 2.76
N THR A 259 5.60 -22.55 1.47
CA THR A 259 5.69 -23.61 0.46
C THR A 259 6.85 -24.56 0.77
N LEU A 260 8.05 -24.02 1.00
CA LEU A 260 9.23 -24.83 1.35
C LEU A 260 9.00 -25.63 2.64
N THR A 261 8.37 -25.01 3.64
CA THR A 261 8.02 -25.68 4.91
C THR A 261 6.98 -26.79 4.70
N ALA A 262 5.99 -26.59 3.81
CA ALA A 262 4.98 -27.60 3.48
C ALA A 262 5.57 -28.79 2.71
N LEU A 263 6.62 -28.55 1.90
CA LEU A 263 7.42 -29.56 1.22
C LEU A 263 8.45 -30.24 2.15
N SER A 264 8.43 -29.93 3.44
CA SER A 264 9.38 -30.46 4.44
C SER A 264 10.85 -30.13 4.17
N ILE A 265 11.11 -29.05 3.41
CA ILE A 265 12.45 -28.52 3.18
C ILE A 265 12.87 -27.73 4.43
N ARG A 266 14.02 -28.08 5.00
CA ARG A 266 14.55 -27.41 6.20
C ARG A 266 15.02 -26.00 5.85
N VAL A 267 14.29 -24.99 6.33
CA VAL A 267 14.67 -23.59 6.18
C VAL A 267 15.35 -23.07 7.44
N PRO A 268 16.52 -22.42 7.36
CA PRO A 268 17.21 -21.85 8.51
C PRO A 268 16.35 -20.87 9.32
N VAL A 269 16.49 -20.90 10.65
CA VAL A 269 15.76 -20.00 11.57
C VAL A 269 16.09 -18.52 11.31
N ALA A 270 17.29 -18.23 10.80
CA ALA A 270 17.70 -16.89 10.39
C ALA A 270 16.75 -16.30 9.34
N ILE A 271 16.35 -17.09 8.33
CA ILE A 271 15.42 -16.63 7.28
C ILE A 271 14.05 -16.30 7.90
N LYS A 272 13.54 -17.15 8.79
CA LYS A 272 12.28 -16.87 9.51
C LYS A 272 12.35 -15.57 10.31
N ARG A 273 13.48 -15.32 10.99
CA ARG A 273 13.72 -14.07 11.73
C ARG A 273 13.77 -12.86 10.78
N SER A 274 14.53 -12.96 9.69
CA SER A 274 14.64 -11.91 8.68
C SER A 274 13.29 -11.57 8.05
N LEU A 275 12.44 -12.55 7.74
CA LEU A 275 11.08 -12.32 7.23
C LEU A 275 10.24 -11.49 8.21
N THR A 276 10.30 -11.82 9.50
CA THR A 276 9.55 -11.07 10.53
C THR A 276 10.09 -9.65 10.67
N SER A 277 11.41 -9.47 10.57
CA SER A 277 12.04 -8.14 10.57
C SER A 277 11.62 -7.32 9.35
N LEU A 278 11.61 -7.92 8.15
CA LEU A 278 11.17 -7.26 6.92
C LEU A 278 9.69 -6.83 7.00
N GLN A 279 8.81 -7.64 7.60
CA GLN A 279 7.42 -7.28 7.84
C GLN A 279 7.28 -6.06 8.75
N ILE A 280 8.05 -6.00 9.84
CA ILE A 280 8.04 -4.85 10.76
C ILE A 280 8.57 -3.60 10.05
N THR A 281 9.70 -3.73 9.33
CA THR A 281 10.27 -2.63 8.54
C THR A 281 9.27 -2.11 7.52
N GLN A 282 8.54 -3.00 6.83
CA GLN A 282 7.48 -2.62 5.89
C GLN A 282 6.40 -1.79 6.58
N PHE A 283 5.92 -2.19 7.76
CA PHE A 283 4.87 -1.43 8.44
C PHE A 283 5.35 -0.06 8.92
N VAL A 284 6.54 0.01 9.51
CA VAL A 284 7.11 1.29 9.99
C VAL A 284 7.39 2.22 8.81
N PHE A 285 8.15 1.76 7.82
CA PHE A 285 8.51 2.56 6.67
C PHE A 285 7.28 2.95 5.82
N GLY A 286 6.40 1.98 5.55
CA GLY A 286 5.18 2.21 4.78
C GLY A 286 4.22 3.18 5.45
N SER A 287 4.01 3.06 6.77
CA SER A 287 3.12 3.98 7.51
C SER A 287 3.70 5.39 7.57
N THR A 288 5.01 5.52 7.82
CA THR A 288 5.68 6.84 7.83
C THR A 288 5.61 7.49 6.45
N LEU A 289 5.92 6.74 5.39
CA LEU A 289 5.83 7.23 4.02
C LEU A 289 4.40 7.67 3.69
N ALA A 290 3.40 6.86 4.03
CA ALA A 290 2.00 7.20 3.86
C ALA A 290 1.62 8.49 4.62
N ALA A 291 2.05 8.64 5.88
CA ALA A 291 1.81 9.85 6.67
C ALA A 291 2.42 11.11 6.05
N CYS A 292 3.62 11.00 5.43
CA CYS A 292 4.23 12.13 4.73
C CYS A 292 3.36 12.68 3.59
N TYR A 293 2.55 11.86 2.90
CA TYR A 293 1.65 12.36 1.84
C TYR A 293 0.58 13.35 2.34
N ILE A 294 0.23 13.31 3.62
CA ILE A 294 -0.68 14.33 4.20
C ILE A 294 0.01 15.69 4.24
N LEU A 295 1.31 15.70 4.53
CA LEU A 295 2.07 16.91 4.82
C LEU A 295 2.78 17.48 3.59
N ILE A 296 3.06 16.68 2.56
CA ILE A 296 3.81 17.17 1.40
C ILE A 296 2.95 18.10 0.55
N SER A 297 3.48 19.29 0.28
CA SER A 297 3.00 20.21 -0.75
C SER A 297 4.18 20.69 -1.59
N TYR A 298 3.89 21.07 -2.84
CA TYR A 298 4.90 21.50 -3.79
C TYR A 298 4.40 22.65 -4.64
N THR A 299 5.33 23.53 -5.02
CA THR A 299 5.05 24.74 -5.80
C THR A 299 5.91 24.74 -7.05
N PHE A 300 5.29 25.09 -8.17
CA PHE A 300 6.00 25.35 -9.43
C PHE A 300 5.27 26.45 -10.23
N PRO A 301 5.98 27.17 -11.11
CA PRO A 301 5.37 28.18 -11.95
C PRO A 301 4.50 27.55 -13.04
N ILE A 302 3.27 28.03 -13.18
CA ILE A 302 2.35 27.65 -14.26
C ILE A 302 2.08 28.85 -15.17
N GLY A 303 1.88 28.61 -16.46
CA GLY A 303 1.48 29.65 -17.41
C GLY A 303 0.00 29.97 -17.26
N VAL A 304 -0.33 31.16 -16.76
CA VAL A 304 -1.71 31.64 -16.66
C VAL A 304 -1.96 32.61 -17.83
N PRO A 305 -3.04 32.42 -18.62
CA PRO A 305 -3.37 33.35 -19.68
C PRO A 305 -3.81 34.68 -19.05
N ARG A 306 -3.06 35.75 -19.30
CA ARG A 306 -3.43 37.11 -18.94
C ARG A 306 -3.76 37.87 -20.20
N SER A 307 -4.97 38.40 -20.26
CA SER A 307 -5.36 39.31 -21.31
C SER A 307 -4.58 40.61 -21.18
N VAL A 308 -3.73 40.91 -22.15
CA VAL A 308 -3.04 42.20 -22.22
C VAL A 308 -3.82 43.05 -23.23
N ALA A 309 -4.44 44.13 -22.75
CA ALA A 309 -4.91 45.18 -23.65
C ALA A 309 -3.67 45.78 -24.32
N MET A 310 -3.72 46.00 -25.64
CA MET A 310 -2.60 46.52 -26.41
C MET A 310 -2.43 48.03 -26.15
N THR A 311 -2.14 48.41 -24.90
CA THR A 311 -2.20 49.80 -24.42
C THR A 311 -1.22 50.72 -25.14
N SER A 312 -0.08 50.17 -25.58
CA SER A 312 0.97 50.91 -26.30
C SER A 312 0.60 51.27 -27.74
N LEU A 313 -0.34 50.53 -28.36
CA LEU A 313 -0.83 50.83 -29.70
C LEU A 313 -2.03 51.80 -29.66
N THR A 314 -2.86 51.73 -28.60
CA THR A 314 -3.97 52.67 -28.41
C THR A 314 -3.51 54.12 -28.30
N SER A 315 -2.42 54.39 -27.58
CA SER A 315 -1.89 55.77 -27.48
C SER A 315 -1.31 56.25 -28.81
N ALA A 316 -0.49 55.42 -29.47
CA ALA A 316 0.11 55.78 -30.77
C ALA A 316 -0.93 55.99 -31.89
N ILE A 317 -1.99 55.19 -31.90
CA ILE A 317 -3.10 55.32 -32.86
C ILE A 317 -3.98 56.52 -32.50
N SER A 318 -4.25 56.77 -31.22
CA SER A 318 -5.03 57.94 -30.80
C SER A 318 -4.29 59.24 -31.10
N ASP A 319 -2.98 59.30 -30.88
CA ASP A 319 -2.15 60.45 -31.21
C ASP A 319 -2.09 60.69 -32.73
N ALA A 320 -1.95 59.61 -33.53
CA ALA A 320 -1.97 59.71 -34.99
C ALA A 320 -3.35 60.12 -35.54
N VAL A 321 -4.45 59.61 -34.98
CA VAL A 321 -5.82 59.97 -35.38
C VAL A 321 -6.15 61.41 -34.99
N THR A 322 -5.69 61.88 -33.83
CA THR A 322 -5.89 63.25 -33.36
C THR A 322 -5.06 64.23 -34.20
N ALA A 323 -3.82 63.87 -34.56
CA ALA A 323 -2.99 64.67 -35.46
C ALA A 323 -3.61 64.83 -36.87
N VAL A 324 -4.35 63.83 -37.35
CA VAL A 324 -5.07 63.89 -38.64
C VAL A 324 -6.37 64.70 -38.54
N ALA A 325 -7.02 64.75 -37.37
CA ALA A 325 -8.26 65.50 -37.16
C ALA A 325 -8.07 67.02 -37.04
N VAL A 326 -6.85 67.48 -36.71
CA VAL A 326 -6.51 68.91 -36.53
C VAL A 326 -5.86 69.52 -37.79
N ALA A 327 -5.59 68.71 -38.82
CA ALA A 327 -5.01 69.19 -40.07
C ALA A 327 -6.05 69.98 -40.92
N PRO A 328 -5.73 71.19 -41.43
CA PRO A 328 -6.66 71.98 -42.25
C PRO A 328 -6.99 71.28 -43.57
N ASN A 329 -8.25 71.39 -44.01
CA ASN A 329 -8.80 70.73 -45.20
C ASN A 329 -8.17 71.14 -46.56
N ASP A 330 -7.29 72.14 -46.59
CA ASP A 330 -6.81 72.75 -47.84
C ASP A 330 -5.34 72.48 -48.20
N THR A 331 -4.68 71.49 -47.59
CA THR A 331 -3.44 70.92 -48.16
C THR A 331 -3.75 69.64 -48.93
N VAL A 332 -4.35 69.84 -50.11
CA VAL A 332 -4.60 68.79 -51.11
C VAL A 332 -3.26 68.25 -51.62
N GLY A 333 -2.99 66.97 -51.34
CA GLY A 333 -1.92 66.23 -52.03
C GLY A 333 -1.32 65.02 -51.31
N GLY A 334 -2.11 64.02 -50.91
CA GLY A 334 -1.63 62.62 -50.93
C GLY A 334 -1.13 61.94 -49.64
N MET A 335 -0.98 62.60 -48.49
CA MET A 335 -0.38 61.94 -47.30
C MET A 335 -1.34 61.14 -46.40
N SER A 336 -2.63 61.47 -46.35
CA SER A 336 -3.58 60.83 -45.42
C SER A 336 -3.89 59.34 -45.72
N PRO A 337 -4.05 58.91 -46.99
CA PRO A 337 -4.28 57.51 -47.33
C PRO A 337 -3.02 56.66 -47.13
N TRP A 338 -1.84 57.25 -47.37
CA TRP A 338 -0.55 56.60 -47.18
C TRP A 338 -0.25 56.33 -45.69
N LEU A 339 -0.50 57.31 -44.81
CA LEU A 339 -0.35 57.14 -43.35
C LEU A 339 -1.27 56.04 -42.81
N LYS A 340 -2.50 55.94 -43.31
CA LYS A 340 -3.45 54.89 -42.94
C LYS A 340 -2.98 53.49 -43.39
N LYS A 341 -2.44 53.37 -44.60
CA LYS A 341 -1.84 52.13 -45.10
C LYS A 341 -0.61 51.70 -44.29
N LEU A 342 0.23 52.67 -43.91
CA LEU A 342 1.40 52.43 -43.06
C LEU A 342 0.99 51.94 -41.66
N ALA A 343 -0.04 52.54 -41.06
CA ALA A 343 -0.60 52.13 -39.79
C ALA A 343 -1.20 50.72 -39.82
N LEU A 344 -1.91 50.36 -40.90
CA LEU A 344 -2.47 49.01 -41.09
C LEU A 344 -1.39 47.94 -41.31
N ARG A 345 -0.30 48.27 -42.03
CA ARG A 345 0.88 47.38 -42.13
C ARG A 345 1.63 47.24 -40.81
N ALA A 346 1.82 48.33 -40.07
CA ALA A 346 2.44 48.29 -38.76
C ALA A 346 1.62 47.46 -37.74
N ALA A 347 0.30 47.36 -37.94
CA ALA A 347 -0.61 46.51 -37.17
C ALA A 347 -0.67 45.05 -37.65
N GLY A 348 0.14 44.64 -38.64
CA GLY A 348 0.20 43.27 -39.17
C GLY A 348 -1.03 42.85 -39.99
N ALA A 349 -1.88 43.80 -40.40
CA ALA A 349 -3.07 43.56 -41.20
C ALA A 349 -2.77 43.72 -42.71
N GLU A 350 -1.77 42.98 -43.21
CA GLU A 350 -1.23 43.16 -44.56
C GLU A 350 -2.30 43.03 -45.66
N GLY A 351 -3.19 42.03 -45.57
CA GLY A 351 -4.27 41.85 -46.54
C GLY A 351 -5.32 42.98 -46.52
N VAL A 352 -5.58 43.61 -45.38
CA VAL A 352 -6.55 44.73 -45.26
C VAL A 352 -5.91 46.04 -45.72
N ALA A 353 -4.61 46.23 -45.46
CA ALA A 353 -3.83 47.36 -45.95
C ALA A 353 -3.73 47.39 -47.49
N GLU A 354 -3.89 46.24 -48.14
CA GLU A 354 -3.84 46.08 -49.58
C GLU A 354 -5.11 46.57 -50.30
N HIS A 355 -6.25 46.59 -49.58
CA HIS A 355 -7.57 47.03 -50.10
C HIS A 355 -7.92 48.50 -49.76
N VAL A 356 -6.94 49.33 -49.41
CA VAL A 356 -7.12 50.75 -49.06
C VAL A 356 -6.94 51.61 -50.32
N LEU A 357 -8.01 52.23 -50.83
CA LEU A 357 -8.00 52.94 -52.13
C LEU A 357 -8.19 54.47 -52.01
N ASN A 358 -7.74 55.24 -52.99
CA ASN A 358 -7.44 56.67 -52.80
C ASN A 358 -8.54 57.62 -53.34
N SER A 359 -8.24 58.92 -53.37
CA SER A 359 -9.11 60.03 -53.80
C SER A 359 -9.66 59.93 -55.23
N ASN A 360 -9.33 58.88 -56.01
CA ASN A 360 -9.69 58.74 -57.42
C ASN A 360 -10.61 57.53 -57.71
N GLY A 361 -11.29 56.95 -56.70
CA GLY A 361 -12.51 56.17 -56.94
C GLY A 361 -12.39 54.65 -57.01
N GLU A 362 -11.48 54.04 -56.25
CA GLU A 362 -11.54 52.61 -55.96
C GLU A 362 -11.79 52.40 -54.45
N LEU A 363 -12.32 51.23 -54.05
CA LEU A 363 -13.04 50.95 -52.80
C LEU A 363 -12.43 51.48 -51.47
N PHE A 364 -13.15 52.41 -50.83
CA PHE A 364 -13.17 52.59 -49.37
C PHE A 364 -14.58 52.28 -48.86
N GLY A 365 -14.76 51.10 -48.25
CA GLY A 365 -15.96 50.75 -47.49
C GLY A 365 -15.90 51.31 -46.07
N VAL A 366 -17.06 51.36 -45.40
CA VAL A 366 -17.30 51.93 -44.06
C VAL A 366 -16.57 51.15 -42.92
N ASP A 367 -15.72 50.19 -43.27
CA ASP A 367 -15.17 49.19 -42.37
C ASP A 367 -13.87 49.61 -41.67
N GLY A 368 -13.26 50.76 -42.01
CA GLY A 368 -11.98 51.17 -41.42
C GLY A 368 -12.05 51.48 -39.92
N ARG A 369 -13.12 52.14 -39.45
CA ARG A 369 -13.32 52.39 -38.01
C ARG A 369 -13.68 51.11 -37.26
N GLN A 370 -14.52 50.25 -37.84
CA GLN A 370 -14.85 48.95 -37.25
C GLN A 370 -13.67 47.99 -37.25
N ALA A 371 -12.80 48.01 -38.26
CA ALA A 371 -11.58 47.22 -38.32
C ALA A 371 -10.56 47.70 -37.28
N VAL A 372 -10.39 49.01 -37.11
CA VAL A 372 -9.58 49.58 -36.02
C VAL A 372 -10.19 49.22 -34.67
N GLN A 373 -11.51 49.32 -34.50
CA GLN A 373 -12.18 48.97 -33.24
C GLN A 373 -12.15 47.46 -32.95
N ALA A 374 -12.18 46.60 -33.97
CA ALA A 374 -12.00 45.16 -33.88
C ALA A 374 -10.54 44.77 -33.61
N LEU A 375 -9.56 45.52 -34.12
CA LEU A 375 -8.14 45.40 -33.77
C LEU A 375 -7.85 45.90 -32.36
N LEU A 376 -8.49 46.99 -31.92
CA LEU A 376 -8.45 47.47 -30.53
C LEU A 376 -9.13 46.50 -29.56
N ALA A 377 -10.14 45.76 -30.03
CA ALA A 377 -10.78 44.66 -29.30
C ALA A 377 -9.98 43.35 -29.38
N LYS A 378 -8.94 43.26 -30.23
CA LYS A 378 -8.09 42.07 -30.37
C LYS A 378 -7.17 41.99 -29.15
N GLN A 379 -7.67 41.29 -28.14
CA GLN A 379 -6.96 41.02 -26.90
C GLN A 379 -5.91 39.94 -27.16
N GLU A 380 -4.62 40.25 -26.96
CA GLU A 380 -3.58 39.24 -27.01
C GLU A 380 -3.54 38.49 -25.68
N THR A 381 -3.68 37.17 -25.74
CA THR A 381 -3.52 36.30 -24.57
C THR A 381 -2.03 36.04 -24.34
N ARG A 382 -1.44 36.75 -23.37
CA ARG A 382 -0.04 36.51 -22.96
C ARG A 382 -0.01 35.59 -21.76
N TYR A 383 0.76 34.50 -21.83
CA TYR A 383 0.96 33.62 -20.68
C TYR A 383 1.99 34.22 -19.73
N VAL A 384 1.58 34.46 -18.49
CA VAL A 384 2.47 34.89 -17.40
C VAL A 384 2.70 33.71 -16.48
N LEU A 385 3.96 33.47 -16.11
CA LEU A 385 4.30 32.45 -15.14
C LEU A 385 3.92 32.91 -13.73
N GLU A 386 2.97 32.20 -13.11
CA GLU A 386 2.58 32.42 -11.72
C GLU A 386 2.87 31.17 -10.88
N PRO A 387 3.49 31.31 -9.69
CA PRO A 387 3.71 30.17 -8.80
C PRO A 387 2.38 29.66 -8.25
N ARG A 388 2.12 28.36 -8.38
CA ARG A 388 0.96 27.69 -7.77
C ARG A 388 1.40 26.53 -6.90
N THR A 389 0.72 26.39 -5.76
CA THR A 389 0.94 25.32 -4.78
C THR A 389 -0.07 24.21 -4.96
N PHE A 390 0.41 22.97 -4.88
CA PHE A 390 -0.38 21.75 -4.93
C PHE A 390 -0.12 20.92 -3.67
N THR A 391 -1.20 20.41 -3.09
CA THR A 391 -1.17 19.39 -2.04
C THR A 391 -1.15 18.00 -2.67
N CYS A 392 -0.61 17.01 -1.96
CA CYS A 392 -0.62 15.64 -2.46
C CYS A 392 -1.99 14.95 -2.40
N LEU A 393 -2.88 15.43 -1.54
CA LEU A 393 -4.27 15.00 -1.44
C LEU A 393 -5.17 16.12 -1.94
N ASP A 394 -6.20 15.77 -2.71
CA ASP A 394 -7.15 16.72 -3.30
C ASP A 394 -8.56 16.61 -2.71
N THR A 395 -8.87 15.51 -2.03
CA THR A 395 -10.24 15.19 -1.61
C THR A 395 -10.31 14.62 -0.21
N SER A 396 -11.47 14.76 0.43
CA SER A 396 -11.71 14.16 1.74
C SER A 396 -11.72 12.63 1.72
N GLY A 397 -12.06 12.01 0.58
CA GLY A 397 -11.98 10.57 0.38
C GLY A 397 -10.54 10.05 0.44
N GLN A 398 -9.61 10.73 -0.23
CA GLN A 398 -8.19 10.36 -0.20
C GLN A 398 -7.61 10.49 1.21
N THR A 399 -7.94 11.58 1.91
CA THR A 399 -7.53 11.79 3.31
C THR A 399 -8.12 10.72 4.22
N PHE A 400 -9.42 10.42 4.10
CA PHE A 400 -10.06 9.34 4.87
C PHE A 400 -9.38 7.99 4.65
N ALA A 401 -9.12 7.62 3.39
CA ALA A 401 -8.44 6.36 3.07
C ALA A 401 -7.06 6.29 3.72
N LEU A 402 -6.31 7.39 3.70
CA LEU A 402 -5.00 7.47 4.30
C LEU A 402 -5.04 7.42 5.83
N SER A 403 -5.95 8.18 6.46
CA SER A 403 -6.17 8.14 7.91
C SER A 403 -6.58 6.74 8.37
N LEU A 404 -7.47 6.07 7.65
CA LEU A 404 -7.88 4.69 7.93
C LEU A 404 -6.67 3.75 7.90
N ASN A 405 -5.81 3.87 6.89
CA ASN A 405 -4.59 3.06 6.76
C ASN A 405 -3.63 3.30 7.94
N ILE A 406 -3.37 4.55 8.30
CA ILE A 406 -2.45 4.89 9.40
C ILE A 406 -2.99 4.39 10.74
N LEU A 407 -4.27 4.64 11.04
CA LEU A 407 -4.92 4.21 12.28
C LEU A 407 -4.96 2.68 12.41
N TYR A 408 -5.15 1.96 11.31
CA TYR A 408 -5.11 0.50 11.28
C TYR A 408 -3.70 -0.06 11.47
N LEU A 409 -2.69 0.53 10.83
CA LEU A 409 -1.33 0.03 10.87
C LEU A 409 -0.64 0.26 12.22
N LEU A 410 -1.03 1.28 12.98
CA LEU A 410 -0.43 1.60 14.28
C LEU A 410 -0.54 0.44 15.31
N PRO A 411 -1.74 -0.05 15.67
CA PRO A 411 -1.87 -1.18 16.59
C PRO A 411 -1.30 -2.47 16.00
N LEU A 412 -1.37 -2.66 14.67
CA LEU A 412 -0.77 -3.82 14.02
C LEU A 412 0.75 -3.84 14.17
N THR A 413 1.40 -2.70 13.92
CA THR A 413 2.85 -2.52 14.08
C THR A 413 3.28 -2.83 15.51
N PHE A 414 2.55 -2.29 16.50
CA PHE A 414 2.79 -2.58 17.91
C PHE A 414 2.72 -4.09 18.21
N LEU A 415 1.68 -4.77 17.73
CA LEU A 415 1.52 -6.21 17.94
C LEU A 415 2.67 -7.03 17.34
N PHE A 416 3.13 -6.67 16.14
CA PHE A 416 4.26 -7.35 15.48
C PHE A 416 5.60 -7.08 16.17
N VAL A 417 5.89 -5.83 16.53
CA VAL A 417 7.10 -5.47 17.29
C VAL A 417 7.14 -6.25 18.61
N ARG A 418 6.02 -6.28 19.35
CA ARG A 418 5.92 -7.03 20.59
C ARG A 418 6.15 -8.53 20.38
N PHE A 419 5.54 -9.10 19.35
CA PHE A 419 5.76 -10.51 18.98
C PHE A 419 7.23 -10.80 18.69
N PHE A 420 7.92 -9.91 17.96
CA PHE A 420 9.33 -10.06 17.62
C PHE A 420 10.23 -9.97 18.86
N VAL A 421 10.04 -8.96 19.71
CA VAL A 421 10.79 -8.80 20.96
C VAL A 421 10.66 -10.05 21.84
N ARG A 422 9.44 -10.57 21.99
CA ARG A 422 9.17 -11.77 22.80
C ARG A 422 9.73 -13.05 22.19
N SER A 423 9.67 -13.19 20.87
CA SER A 423 10.07 -14.42 20.17
C SER A 423 11.58 -14.53 19.96
N TYR A 424 12.26 -13.40 19.77
CA TYR A 424 13.65 -13.38 19.32
C TYR A 424 14.62 -12.68 20.28
N LEU A 425 14.22 -11.59 20.94
CA LEU A 425 15.15 -10.83 21.80
C LEU A 425 15.17 -11.36 23.24
N ARG A 426 14.01 -11.58 23.87
CA ARG A 426 13.92 -12.13 25.24
C ARG A 426 14.37 -13.59 25.34
N ARG A 427 14.41 -14.32 24.23
CA ARG A 427 14.87 -15.72 24.19
C ARG A 427 16.39 -15.83 24.21
N THR A 428 17.09 -14.84 23.64
CA THR A 428 18.55 -14.76 23.67
C THR A 428 19.07 -14.47 25.08
N SER A 429 18.30 -13.77 25.93
CA SER A 429 18.69 -13.51 27.32
C SER A 429 18.40 -14.67 28.30
N GLN A 430 17.55 -15.65 27.94
CA GLN A 430 17.12 -16.74 28.84
C GLN A 430 17.53 -18.15 28.37
N GLY A 431 18.39 -18.29 27.35
CA GLY A 431 18.57 -19.55 26.63
C GLY A 431 20.02 -19.98 26.38
N ALA A 432 20.82 -20.15 27.43
CA ALA A 432 22.04 -20.97 27.43
C ALA A 432 21.77 -22.47 27.67
N LYS A 433 20.51 -22.95 27.65
CA LYS A 433 20.18 -24.37 27.81
C LYS A 433 19.07 -24.80 26.83
N HIS A 434 19.36 -25.83 26.04
CA HIS A 434 18.50 -26.40 24.98
C HIS A 434 17.27 -27.12 25.53
N PRO A 435 16.07 -26.89 24.96
CA PRO A 435 15.04 -27.93 24.87
C PRO A 435 14.59 -28.17 23.41
N THR A 436 14.18 -29.41 23.14
CA THR A 436 13.84 -29.97 21.82
C THR A 436 12.66 -29.28 21.11
N HIS A 437 12.79 -29.14 19.79
CA HIS A 437 12.05 -28.20 18.93
C HIS A 437 10.53 -28.41 18.80
N ALA A 438 9.98 -29.56 19.19
CA ALA A 438 8.56 -29.86 19.02
C ALA A 438 7.66 -29.28 20.13
N HIS A 439 8.08 -29.38 21.40
CA HIS A 439 7.34 -28.84 22.56
C HIS A 439 7.36 -27.31 22.62
N ALA A 440 8.38 -26.68 22.02
CA ALA A 440 8.56 -25.24 22.01
C ALA A 440 7.53 -24.48 21.16
N ALA A 441 7.01 -25.10 20.08
CA ALA A 441 6.04 -24.49 19.19
C ALA A 441 4.61 -24.51 19.77
N GLU A 442 4.27 -25.58 20.49
CA GLU A 442 2.99 -25.74 21.17
C GLU A 442 2.91 -24.81 22.39
N LYS A 443 3.98 -24.73 23.19
CA LYS A 443 4.08 -23.82 24.34
C LYS A 443 4.06 -22.34 23.93
N ALA A 444 4.71 -21.98 22.83
CA ALA A 444 4.67 -20.60 22.30
C ALA A 444 3.26 -20.17 21.85
N GLY A 445 2.46 -21.09 21.32
CA GLY A 445 1.05 -20.82 20.98
C GLY A 445 0.18 -20.62 22.21
N ILE A 446 0.39 -21.43 23.25
CA ILE A 446 -0.34 -21.35 24.52
C ILE A 446 0.01 -20.05 25.28
N ASP A 447 1.28 -19.66 25.30
CA ASP A 447 1.73 -18.42 25.96
C ASP A 447 1.30 -17.15 25.22
N ALA A 448 1.13 -17.21 23.89
CA ALA A 448 0.52 -16.15 23.10
C ALA A 448 -0.98 -15.99 23.38
N LEU A 449 -1.71 -17.10 23.58
CA LEU A 449 -3.12 -17.07 24.01
C LEU A 449 -3.30 -16.42 25.39
N LYS A 450 -2.43 -16.77 26.35
CA LYS A 450 -2.47 -16.22 27.72
C LYS A 450 -2.16 -14.72 27.72
N GLY A 451 -1.21 -14.28 26.90
CA GLY A 451 -0.85 -12.86 26.75
C GLY A 451 -1.99 -11.99 26.22
N VAL A 452 -2.67 -12.44 25.15
CA VAL A 452 -3.78 -11.69 24.53
C VAL A 452 -5.03 -11.69 25.40
N THR A 453 -5.33 -12.80 26.10
CA THR A 453 -6.50 -12.88 27.00
C THR A 453 -6.36 -11.94 28.20
N ARG A 454 -5.14 -11.82 28.74
CA ARG A 454 -4.83 -10.89 29.84
C ARG A 454 -4.96 -9.42 29.43
N GLU A 455 -4.65 -9.12 28.17
CA GLU A 455 -4.65 -7.75 27.63
C GLU A 455 -6.05 -7.29 27.22
N ILE A 456 -6.89 -8.19 26.70
CA ILE A 456 -8.33 -7.92 26.48
C ILE A 456 -9.01 -7.66 27.83
N ARG A 457 -8.67 -8.43 28.87
CA ARG A 457 -9.18 -8.17 30.23
C ARG A 457 -8.74 -6.80 30.76
N ASN A 458 -7.47 -6.44 30.60
CA ASN A 458 -6.96 -5.17 31.07
C ASN A 458 -7.51 -3.98 30.27
N ALA A 459 -7.68 -4.10 28.95
CA ALA A 459 -8.30 -3.06 28.13
C ALA A 459 -9.80 -2.90 28.40
N VAL A 460 -10.51 -3.96 28.82
CA VAL A 460 -11.91 -3.87 29.27
C VAL A 460 -12.02 -3.21 30.63
N ILE A 461 -11.07 -3.46 31.55
CA ILE A 461 -10.99 -2.79 32.85
C ILE A 461 -10.65 -1.31 32.68
N GLU A 462 -9.76 -0.97 31.74
CA GLU A 462 -9.34 0.41 31.45
C GLU A 462 -10.45 1.20 30.72
N MET A 463 -11.29 0.55 29.92
CA MET A 463 -12.49 1.16 29.32
C MET A 463 -13.68 1.28 30.26
N HIS A 464 -13.62 0.72 31.47
CA HIS A 464 -14.65 0.81 32.51
C HIS A 464 -14.08 1.44 33.80
N GLY A 465 -13.06 2.29 33.67
CA GLY A 465 -12.38 2.90 34.79
C GLY A 465 -13.32 3.73 35.68
N ASP A 466 -13.38 3.31 36.95
CA ASP A 466 -13.44 4.17 38.13
C ASP A 466 -14.67 5.10 38.27
N ASP A 467 -15.85 4.51 38.53
CA ASP A 467 -16.92 5.23 39.24
C ASP A 467 -16.77 5.02 40.75
N GLY A 468 -15.79 5.73 41.31
CA GLY A 468 -15.78 6.08 42.72
C GLY A 468 -16.63 7.33 42.98
N SER A 469 -17.95 7.21 42.96
CA SER A 469 -18.83 8.13 43.70
C SER A 469 -20.07 7.41 44.20
N ALA A 470 -20.20 7.34 45.52
CA ALA A 470 -21.37 6.87 46.22
C ALA A 470 -22.62 7.67 45.82
N LEU A 471 -23.72 6.98 45.51
CA LEU A 471 -25.07 7.25 45.97
C LEU A 471 -25.97 6.06 45.65
N GLU A 472 -26.80 5.71 46.62
CA GLU A 472 -27.69 4.54 46.70
C GLU A 472 -28.71 4.46 45.55
N THR A 473 -29.00 3.25 45.04
CA THR A 473 -30.35 2.63 45.14
C THR A 473 -30.39 1.24 44.49
N ASP A 474 -31.20 0.41 45.12
CA ASP A 474 -31.56 -0.99 44.93
C ASP A 474 -31.96 -1.44 43.51
N SER A 475 -31.47 -2.61 43.08
CA SER A 475 -32.27 -3.69 42.46
C SER A 475 -31.37 -4.81 41.91
N GLY A 476 -31.54 -6.01 42.48
CA GLY A 476 -30.72 -7.18 42.18
C GLY A 476 -30.94 -7.80 40.81
N ILE A 477 -29.84 -8.28 40.21
CA ILE A 477 -29.72 -9.51 39.40
C ILE A 477 -28.26 -9.98 39.60
N GLY A 478 -28.07 -11.08 40.34
CA GLY A 478 -26.76 -11.59 40.74
C GLY A 478 -26.00 -12.26 39.59
N THR A 479 -24.84 -11.73 39.24
CA THR A 479 -23.79 -12.40 38.46
C THR A 479 -22.94 -13.30 39.36
N PRO A 480 -22.53 -14.52 38.95
CA PRO A 480 -21.81 -15.44 39.82
C PRO A 480 -20.36 -14.98 40.08
N HIS A 481 -19.91 -15.15 41.33
CA HIS A 481 -18.65 -14.69 41.90
C HIS A 481 -17.40 -15.40 41.29
N PRO A 482 -16.23 -14.72 41.17
CA PRO A 482 -15.02 -15.23 40.49
C PRO A 482 -14.37 -16.50 41.08
N GLU A 483 -14.66 -16.84 42.34
CA GLU A 483 -14.01 -17.95 43.06
C GLU A 483 -14.38 -19.34 42.50
N ALA A 484 -15.55 -19.47 41.86
CA ALA A 484 -15.98 -20.72 41.21
C ALA A 484 -15.14 -21.07 39.96
N TYR A 485 -14.41 -20.12 39.40
CA TYR A 485 -13.53 -20.34 38.24
C TYR A 485 -12.10 -20.73 38.63
N GLU A 486 -11.64 -20.37 39.82
CA GLU A 486 -10.29 -20.71 40.31
C GLU A 486 -10.22 -22.16 40.78
N ALA A 487 -11.23 -22.62 41.55
CA ALA A 487 -11.30 -24.00 42.03
C ALA A 487 -11.33 -25.04 40.88
N ASN A 488 -11.94 -24.71 39.74
CA ASN A 488 -12.07 -25.62 38.60
C ASN A 488 -10.79 -25.68 37.73
N VAL A 489 -9.90 -24.68 37.85
CA VAL A 489 -8.63 -24.64 37.10
C VAL A 489 -7.55 -25.42 37.84
N ASP A 490 -7.49 -25.31 39.16
CA ASP A 490 -6.52 -26.06 39.97
C ASP A 490 -6.81 -27.56 39.99
N ASP A 491 -8.09 -27.95 39.96
CA ASP A 491 -8.49 -29.36 39.92
C ASP A 491 -8.14 -30.03 38.56
N ILE A 492 -8.27 -29.28 37.46
CA ILE A 492 -7.86 -29.73 36.11
C ILE A 492 -6.33 -29.80 35.97
N MET A 493 -5.59 -28.94 36.65
CA MET A 493 -4.12 -28.93 36.64
C MET A 493 -3.57 -30.09 37.45
N THR A 494 -4.15 -30.36 38.62
CA THR A 494 -3.80 -31.48 39.50
C THR A 494 -4.10 -32.83 38.83
N TYR A 495 -5.25 -32.96 38.16
CA TYR A 495 -5.59 -34.15 37.37
C TYR A 495 -4.60 -34.43 36.22
N LYS A 496 -4.06 -33.37 35.60
CA LYS A 496 -3.09 -33.51 34.49
C LYS A 496 -1.67 -33.82 34.98
N GLN A 497 -1.27 -33.33 36.15
CA GLN A 497 -0.01 -33.71 36.79
C GLN A 497 -0.04 -35.18 37.23
N LEU A 498 -1.10 -35.62 37.91
CA LEU A 498 -1.28 -37.02 38.31
C LEU A 498 -1.32 -37.99 37.10
N LYS A 499 -1.86 -37.53 35.96
CA LYS A 499 -1.87 -38.32 34.71
C LYS A 499 -0.50 -38.36 34.03
N ALA A 500 0.34 -37.35 34.23
CA ALA A 500 1.72 -37.33 33.71
C ALA A 500 2.62 -38.24 34.57
N GLU A 501 2.50 -38.17 35.90
CA GLU A 501 3.25 -39.00 36.85
C GLU A 501 2.89 -40.49 36.70
N ARG A 502 1.60 -40.83 36.51
CA ARG A 502 1.19 -42.21 36.19
C ARG A 502 1.74 -42.72 34.85
N LYS A 503 2.06 -41.81 33.92
CA LYS A 503 2.60 -42.16 32.61
C LYS A 503 4.12 -42.35 32.67
N GLU A 504 4.81 -41.64 33.55
CA GLU A 504 6.22 -41.85 33.90
C GLU A 504 6.42 -43.16 34.69
N ALA A 505 5.57 -43.42 35.70
CA ALA A 505 5.62 -44.67 36.47
C ALA A 505 5.26 -45.92 35.66
N ALA A 506 4.62 -45.77 34.49
CA ALA A 506 4.31 -46.88 33.60
C ALA A 506 5.43 -47.21 32.59
N ILE A 507 6.45 -46.34 32.48
CA ILE A 507 7.58 -46.50 31.55
C ILE A 507 8.74 -47.27 32.20
N ASP A 508 8.81 -47.31 33.54
CA ASP A 508 9.87 -48.01 34.26
C ASP A 508 9.35 -49.30 34.91
N LYS A 509 9.57 -50.45 34.27
CA LYS A 509 9.33 -51.79 34.84
C LYS A 509 10.55 -52.70 34.69
N HIS A 510 11.28 -52.80 35.82
CA HIS A 510 12.17 -53.87 36.32
C HIS A 510 13.51 -54.17 35.63
N PRO A 511 14.53 -54.49 36.46
CA PRO A 511 14.83 -55.91 36.65
C PRO A 511 14.67 -56.38 38.10
N SER A 512 14.53 -57.69 38.24
CA SER A 512 14.30 -58.49 39.44
C SER A 512 15.51 -58.50 40.41
N PRO A 513 15.31 -58.79 41.71
CA PRO A 513 16.38 -58.77 42.72
C PRO A 513 17.14 -60.11 42.78
N PRO A 514 18.40 -60.11 43.25
CA PRO A 514 18.72 -61.07 44.31
C PRO A 514 19.68 -60.56 45.41
N GLN A 515 19.28 -60.92 46.63
CA GLN A 515 20.05 -61.47 47.76
C GLN A 515 21.12 -60.64 48.52
N LEU A 516 20.95 -60.71 49.85
CA LEU A 516 21.83 -60.28 50.94
C LEU A 516 23.13 -61.11 51.01
N ALA A 517 24.27 -60.44 51.22
CA ALA A 517 25.41 -60.96 52.02
C ALA A 517 26.35 -59.81 52.45
N HIS A 518 26.94 -59.97 53.64
CA HIS A 518 27.76 -59.02 54.44
C HIS A 518 29.27 -58.97 54.00
N PRO A 519 30.14 -58.13 54.63
CA PRO A 519 31.33 -57.51 54.04
C PRO A 519 32.66 -58.22 54.37
N SER A 520 33.76 -57.93 53.63
CA SER A 520 35.15 -57.82 54.14
C SER A 520 36.22 -57.58 53.04
N SER A 521 37.13 -56.62 53.31
CA SER A 521 38.61 -56.57 53.12
C SER A 521 39.35 -56.83 51.78
N ALA A 522 40.34 -55.93 51.57
CA ALA A 522 41.74 -56.16 51.13
C ALA A 522 42.10 -56.27 49.63
N GLU A 523 42.68 -55.18 49.11
CA GLU A 523 44.09 -55.06 48.70
C GLU A 523 44.74 -56.17 47.84
N SER A 524 45.13 -55.83 46.59
CA SER A 524 46.49 -56.02 46.01
C SER A 524 46.50 -56.02 44.46
N THR A 525 47.24 -55.07 43.88
CA THR A 525 47.89 -55.13 42.55
C THR A 525 49.03 -56.16 42.54
N PRO A 526 49.59 -56.68 41.41
CA PRO A 526 50.09 -55.90 40.26
C PRO A 526 50.04 -56.53 38.84
N GLN A 527 50.38 -55.71 37.83
CA GLN A 527 50.76 -56.01 36.43
C GLN A 527 52.05 -56.91 36.32
N PRO A 528 52.79 -57.17 35.19
CA PRO A 528 52.85 -56.54 33.83
C PRO A 528 53.35 -57.42 32.62
N VAL A 529 53.74 -56.74 31.51
CA VAL A 529 54.73 -57.10 30.42
C VAL A 529 54.11 -57.76 29.16
N ARG A 530 54.15 -57.28 27.90
CA ARG A 530 55.01 -56.47 26.98
C ARG A 530 56.16 -57.24 26.28
N MET A 531 56.07 -57.47 24.95
CA MET A 531 57.18 -57.57 23.96
C MET A 531 56.56 -57.60 22.52
N ASN A 532 56.83 -56.64 21.61
CA ASN A 532 57.92 -56.54 20.60
C ASN A 532 57.95 -57.71 19.58
N ARG A 533 58.18 -57.59 18.25
CA ARG A 533 58.63 -56.56 17.29
C ARG A 533 58.61 -57.15 15.85
N VAL A 534 58.51 -56.31 14.79
CA VAL A 534 59.24 -56.35 13.47
C VAL A 534 58.90 -57.49 12.48
N ALA A 535 58.91 -57.40 11.14
CA ALA A 535 58.89 -56.38 10.07
C ALA A 535 58.83 -57.13 8.71
N GLY A 536 58.50 -56.46 7.60
CA GLY A 536 58.69 -57.01 6.24
C GLY A 536 58.03 -56.20 5.10
N SER A 537 58.85 -55.52 4.30
CA SER A 537 58.59 -54.80 3.03
C SER A 537 58.24 -55.78 1.87
N SER A 538 57.75 -55.46 0.66
CA SER A 538 57.98 -54.37 -0.31
C SER A 538 57.18 -54.63 -1.62
N GLN A 539 57.04 -53.60 -2.49
CA GLN A 539 56.66 -53.61 -3.95
C GLN A 539 55.17 -53.87 -4.28
N GLY A 540 54.52 -53.25 -5.28
CA GLY A 540 54.88 -52.27 -6.30
C GLY A 540 53.74 -52.15 -7.35
N TRP A 541 53.64 -50.97 -7.99
CA TRP A 541 53.14 -50.69 -9.35
C TRP A 541 51.63 -50.65 -9.74
N GLN A 542 51.29 -49.48 -10.30
CA GLN A 542 50.53 -49.17 -11.53
C GLN A 542 49.00 -48.91 -11.58
N ARG A 543 48.72 -47.84 -12.35
CA ARG A 543 47.47 -47.22 -12.81
C ARG A 543 46.58 -48.15 -13.65
N SER A 544 45.26 -47.95 -13.64
CA SER A 544 44.49 -47.24 -14.70
C SER A 544 42.98 -47.60 -14.71
N HIS A 545 42.14 -46.59 -15.03
CA HIS A 545 40.87 -46.55 -15.79
C HIS A 545 39.88 -47.76 -15.72
N SER A 546 38.59 -47.65 -15.37
CA SER A 546 37.41 -46.84 -15.80
C SER A 546 36.39 -47.70 -16.59
N LEU A 547 35.08 -47.49 -16.30
CA LEU A 547 33.88 -47.93 -17.06
C LEU A 547 33.55 -49.43 -16.92
N GLN A 548 32.34 -49.96 -16.92
CA GLN A 548 30.93 -49.57 -17.21
C GLN A 548 30.09 -50.75 -16.61
N ASP A 549 28.85 -50.64 -16.14
CA ASP A 549 27.59 -50.31 -16.84
C ASP A 549 26.52 -49.78 -15.87
#